data_AF-A0A9D1AEM1-F1
#
_entry.id   AF-A0A9D1AEM1-F1
#
_cell.length_a   1.000
_cell.length_b   1.000
_cell.length_c   1.000
_cell.angle_alpha   90.00
_cell.angle_beta   90.00
_cell.angle_gamma   90.00
#
_symmetry.space_group_name_H-M   'P 1'
#
loop_
_entity.id
_entity.type
_entity.pdbx_description
1 polymer ?
#
loop_
_entity_poly.entity_id
_entity_poly.type
_entity_poly.pdbx_seq_one_letter_code
_entity_poly.pdbx_strand_id
1 'polypeptide(L)'
;MALSLSEKQLEKRNKKDLLQLLLESMRSEEELQKQLAVLAAELKRTNQQMQMLLEKWNLAQAERFGRSSEEMNYDSQTYQQLELAVMYAQCFNEAEATI
;
A
#
# COMPACT_ATOMS: atom_id res chain seq x y z
N MET A 1 -9.76 11.99 -26.86
CA MET A 1 -9.14 13.32 -27.02
C MET A 1 -10.27 14.30 -27.21
N ALA A 2 -10.45 15.26 -26.31
CA ALA A 2 -11.46 16.30 -26.48
C ALA A 2 -11.10 17.13 -27.71
N LEU A 3 -12.01 17.22 -28.68
CA LEU A 3 -11.85 18.06 -29.87
C LEU A 3 -11.98 19.53 -29.43
N SER A 4 -10.86 20.24 -29.24
CA SER A 4 -10.88 21.68 -28.99
C SER A 4 -11.06 22.42 -30.31
N LEU A 5 -12.29 22.84 -30.60
CA LEU A 5 -12.61 23.70 -31.74
C LEU A 5 -12.91 25.12 -31.25
N SER A 6 -12.44 26.13 -32.00
CA SER A 6 -12.84 27.52 -31.72
C SER A 6 -14.21 27.84 -32.30
N GLU A 7 -14.90 28.84 -31.74
CA GLU A 7 -16.21 29.29 -32.23
C GLU A 7 -16.18 29.65 -33.72
N LYS A 8 -15.14 30.36 -34.17
CA LYS A 8 -14.92 30.70 -35.59
C LYS A 8 -14.75 29.49 -36.51
N GLN A 9 -14.30 28.34 -35.98
CA GLN A 9 -14.21 27.09 -36.75
C GLN A 9 -15.56 26.36 -36.78
N LEU A 10 -16.37 26.47 -35.73
CA LEU A 10 -17.72 25.91 -35.68
C LEU A 10 -18.68 26.65 -36.60
N GLU A 11 -18.62 27.99 -36.64
CA GLU A 11 -19.47 28.84 -37.50
C GLU A 11 -19.29 28.54 -39.00
N LYS A 12 -18.10 28.08 -39.41
CA LYS A 12 -17.78 27.73 -40.80
C LYS A 12 -18.27 26.34 -41.20
N ARG A 13 -18.70 25.51 -40.24
CA ARG A 13 -19.15 24.13 -40.51
C ARG A 13 -20.63 24.08 -40.84
N ASN A 14 -21.00 23.14 -41.69
CA ASN A 14 -22.40 22.90 -42.02
C ASN A 14 -23.11 22.16 -40.86
N LYS A 15 -24.45 22.18 -40.87
CA LYS A 15 -25.28 21.55 -39.84
C LYS A 15 -25.00 20.04 -39.67
N LYS A 16 -24.72 19.32 -40.76
CA LYS A 16 -24.46 17.87 -40.73
C LYS A 16 -23.15 17.56 -40.00
N ASP A 17 -22.09 18.31 -40.30
CA ASP A 17 -20.77 18.14 -39.70
C ASP A 17 -20.81 18.46 -38.20
N LEU A 18 -21.57 19.49 -37.80
CA LEU A 18 -21.79 19.84 -36.40
C LEU A 18 -22.52 18.73 -35.63
N LEU A 19 -23.57 18.15 -36.23
CA LEU A 19 -24.29 17.01 -35.63
C LEU A 19 -23.38 15.78 -35.49
N GLN A 20 -22.54 15.50 -36.48
CA GLN A 20 -21.60 14.40 -36.41
C GLN A 20 -20.54 14.60 -35.30
N LEU A 21 -19.97 15.80 -35.21
CA LEU A 21 -19.04 16.17 -34.14
C LEU A 21 -19.67 16.01 -32.75
N LEU A 22 -20.93 16.42 -32.59
CA LEU A 22 -21.65 16.26 -31.32
C LEU A 22 -21.81 14.78 -30.96
N LEU A 23 -22.23 13.94 -31.91
CA LEU A 23 -22.39 12.50 -31.68
C LEU A 23 -21.06 11.80 -31.35
N GLU A 24 -19.97 12.19 -32.01
CA GLU A 24 -18.64 11.68 -31.71
C GLU A 24 -18.17 12.11 -30.31
N SER A 25 -18.42 13.36 -29.94
CA SER A 25 -18.13 13.87 -28.59
C SER A 25 -18.89 13.09 -27.52
N MET A 26 -20.20 12.89 -27.70
CA MET A 26 -21.04 12.14 -26.75
C MET A 26 -20.55 10.70 -26.56
N ARG A 27 -20.22 9.98 -27.65
CA ARG A 27 -19.65 8.63 -27.55
C ARG A 27 -18.31 8.63 -26.82
N SER A 28 -17.46 9.62 -27.09
CA SER A 28 -16.17 9.73 -26.40
C SER A 28 -16.34 10.00 -24.90
N GLU A 29 -17.35 10.76 -24.52
CA GLU A 29 -17.68 11.04 -23.13
C GLU A 29 -18.19 9.78 -22.40
N GLU A 30 -19.10 9.02 -23.02
CA GLU A 30 -19.55 7.73 -22.49
C GLU A 30 -18.40 6.75 -22.25
N GLU A 31 -17.45 6.67 -23.18
CA GLU A 31 -16.28 5.81 -23.04
C GLU A 31 -15.35 6.28 -21.91
N LEU A 32 -15.12 7.59 -21.80
CA LEU A 32 -14.35 8.16 -20.69
C LEU A 32 -15.03 7.90 -19.34
N GLN A 33 -16.37 7.98 -19.27
CA GLN A 33 -17.12 7.67 -18.05
C GLN A 33 -16.94 6.20 -17.64
N LYS A 34 -16.94 5.25 -18.59
CA LYS A 34 -16.66 3.84 -18.30
C LYS A 34 -15.23 3.64 -17.77
N GLN A 35 -14.24 4.28 -18.40
CA GLN A 35 -12.85 4.22 -17.95
C GLN A 35 -12.67 4.80 -16.55
N LEU A 36 -13.32 5.94 -16.27
CA LEU A 36 -13.33 6.53 -14.93
C LEU A 36 -13.97 5.61 -13.89
N ALA A 37 -15.05 4.91 -14.23
CA ALA A 37 -15.68 3.96 -13.32
C ALA A 37 -14.76 2.78 -12.97
N VAL A 38 -14.03 2.25 -13.95
CA VAL A 38 -13.04 1.18 -13.73
C VAL A 38 -11.91 1.67 -12.83
N LEU A 39 -11.30 2.82 -13.16
CA LEU A 39 -10.21 3.40 -12.36
C LEU A 39 -10.66 3.74 -10.93
N ALA A 40 -11.88 4.23 -10.74
CA ALA A 40 -12.42 4.50 -9.42
C ALA A 40 -12.59 3.22 -8.60
N ALA A 41 -13.04 2.12 -9.23
CA ALA A 41 -13.16 0.82 -8.56
C ALA A 41 -11.79 0.24 -8.19
N GLU A 42 -10.81 0.35 -9.08
CA GLU A 42 -9.42 -0.07 -8.81
C GLU A 42 -8.81 0.74 -7.67
N LEU A 43 -8.95 2.06 -7.67
CA LEU A 43 -8.48 2.94 -6.61
C LEU A 43 -9.11 2.59 -5.25
N LYS A 44 -10.43 2.30 -5.23
CA LYS A 44 -11.11 1.87 -4.01
C LYS A 44 -10.54 0.54 -3.50
N ARG A 45 -10.28 -0.41 -4.40
CA ARG A 45 -9.70 -1.72 -4.05
C ARG A 45 -8.27 -1.58 -3.52
N THR A 46 -7.42 -0.78 -4.15
CA THR A 46 -6.04 -0.57 -3.70
C THR A 46 -5.98 0.13 -2.35
N ASN A 47 -6.86 1.11 -2.11
CA ASN A 47 -6.97 1.75 -0.80
C ASN A 47 -7.39 0.77 0.31
N GLN A 48 -8.35 -0.12 0.03
CA GLN A 48 -8.74 -1.18 0.97
C GLN A 48 -7.58 -2.16 1.24
N GLN A 49 -6.83 -2.54 0.20
CA GLN A 49 -5.65 -3.38 0.36
C GLN A 49 -4.58 -2.72 1.22
N MET A 50 -4.34 -1.42 1.03
CA MET A 50 -3.40 -0.64 1.85
C MET A 50 -3.84 -0.61 3.31
N GLN A 51 -5.12 -0.36 3.59
CA GLN A 51 -5.65 -0.37 4.96
C GLN A 51 -5.42 -1.73 5.65
N MET A 52 -5.74 -2.84 4.97
CA MET A 52 -5.49 -4.18 5.51
C MET A 52 -4.00 -4.43 5.78
N LEU A 53 -3.10 -3.95 4.92
CA LEU A 53 -1.66 -4.08 5.14
C LEU A 53 -1.20 -3.28 6.36
N LEU A 54 -1.71 -2.06 6.53
CA LEU A 54 -1.42 -1.23 7.71
C LEU A 54 -1.94 -1.86 9.00
N GLU A 55 -3.14 -2.43 8.99
CA GLU A 55 -3.67 -3.17 10.14
C GLU A 55 -2.78 -4.37 10.51
N LYS A 56 -2.40 -5.18 9.52
CA LYS A 56 -1.48 -6.32 9.73
C LYS A 56 -0.12 -5.87 10.26
N TRP A 57 0.42 -4.78 9.73
CA TRP A 57 1.67 -4.20 10.20
C TRP A 57 1.58 -3.79 11.68
N ASN A 58 0.51 -3.09 12.05
CA ASN A 58 0.28 -2.67 13.44
C ASN A 58 0.14 -3.86 14.38
N LEU A 59 -0.57 -4.93 13.95
CA LEU A 59 -0.69 -6.17 14.73
C LEU A 59 0.67 -6.86 14.92
N ALA A 60 1.45 -7.02 13.85
CA ALA A 60 2.78 -7.63 13.93
C ALA A 60 3.73 -6.81 14.81
N GLN A 61 3.63 -5.47 14.76
CA GLN A 61 4.36 -4.59 15.66
C GLN A 61 3.92 -4.80 17.12
N ALA A 62 2.62 -4.85 17.39
CA ALA A 62 2.10 -5.10 18.74
C ALA A 62 2.50 -6.49 19.27
N GLU A 63 2.50 -7.55 18.45
CA GLU A 63 2.95 -8.88 18.86
C GLU A 63 4.46 -8.93 19.14
N ARG A 64 5.26 -8.17 18.37
CA ARG A 64 6.72 -8.12 18.52
C ARG A 64 7.16 -7.27 19.73
N PHE A 65 6.45 -6.20 20.04
CA PHE A 65 6.78 -5.29 21.14
C PHE A 65 5.94 -5.50 22.42
N GLY A 66 4.82 -6.23 22.34
CA GLY A 66 3.92 -6.49 23.47
C GLY A 66 4.26 -7.74 24.28
N ARG A 67 5.28 -8.51 23.89
CA ARG A 67 5.71 -9.74 24.59
C ARG A 67 6.92 -9.58 25.51
N SER A 68 7.55 -8.40 25.59
CA SER A 68 8.84 -8.25 26.30
C SER A 68 8.85 -7.30 27.51
N SER A 69 7.75 -7.15 28.25
CA SER A 69 7.81 -6.43 29.53
C SER A 69 7.05 -7.12 30.67
N GLU A 70 7.04 -8.45 30.68
CA GLU A 70 6.96 -9.09 31.99
C GLU A 70 8.34 -8.88 32.63
N GLU A 71 8.43 -7.94 33.59
CA GLU A 71 9.62 -7.86 34.44
C GLU A 71 9.78 -9.23 35.11
N MET A 72 10.70 -10.05 34.61
CA MET A 72 11.09 -11.27 35.30
C MET A 72 11.80 -10.86 36.59
N ASN A 73 11.05 -10.88 37.68
CA ASN A 73 11.59 -10.78 39.03
C ASN A 73 12.35 -12.07 39.34
N TYR A 74 13.60 -12.13 38.91
CA TYR A 74 14.53 -13.15 39.37
C TYR A 74 14.88 -12.89 40.83
N ASP A 75 14.89 -13.94 41.65
CA ASP A 75 15.49 -13.81 42.97
C ASP A 75 17.01 -13.62 42.85
N SER A 76 17.64 -13.07 43.89
CA SER A 76 19.08 -12.75 43.83
C SER A 76 19.96 -13.98 43.58
N GLN A 77 19.48 -15.20 43.88
CA GLN A 77 20.23 -16.43 43.65
C GLN A 77 20.16 -16.88 42.19
N THR A 78 18.99 -16.80 41.56
CA THR A 78 18.82 -17.07 40.13
C THR A 78 19.61 -16.07 39.28
N TYR A 79 19.67 -14.80 39.68
CA TYR A 79 20.49 -13.80 39.00
C TYR A 79 21.99 -14.14 39.02
N GLN A 80 22.51 -14.55 40.19
CA GLN A 80 23.91 -14.96 40.33
C GLN A 80 24.23 -16.22 39.51
N GLN A 81 23.29 -17.17 39.45
CA GLN A 81 23.45 -18.38 38.63
C GLN A 81 23.44 -18.07 37.13
N LEU A 82 22.59 -17.14 36.69
CA LEU A 82 22.57 -16.65 35.31
C LEU A 82 23.86 -15.90 34.95
N GLU A 83 24.39 -15.05 35.83
CA GLU A 83 25.69 -14.39 35.61
C GLU A 83 26.82 -15.41 35.48
N LEU A 84 26.86 -16.42 36.35
CA LEU A 84 27.84 -17.50 36.24
C LEU A 84 27.68 -18.26 34.92
N ALA A 85 26.44 -18.60 34.54
CA ALA A 85 26.14 -19.32 33.32
C ALA A 85 26.54 -18.52 32.07
N VAL A 86 26.34 -17.20 32.07
CA VAL A 86 26.81 -16.31 30.99
C VAL A 86 28.34 -16.22 30.95
N MET A 87 28.98 -16.11 32.12
CA MET A 87 30.44 -16.05 32.22
C MET A 87 31.13 -17.34 31.73
N TYR A 88 30.49 -18.50 31.95
CA TYR A 88 30.99 -19.81 31.54
C TYR A 88 30.39 -20.33 30.23
N ALA A 89 29.38 -19.67 29.67
CA ALA A 89 28.88 -19.98 28.35
C ALA A 89 30.00 -19.67 27.36
N GLN A 90 30.55 -20.71 26.74
CA GLN A 90 31.36 -20.55 25.55
C GLN A 90 30.43 -19.94 24.49
N CYS A 91 30.57 -18.64 24.26
CA CYS A 91 29.89 -17.96 23.17
C CYS A 91 30.17 -18.77 21.91
N PHE A 92 29.11 -19.27 21.28
CA PHE A 92 29.21 -19.96 20.00
C PHE A 92 29.84 -18.99 19.01
N ASN A 93 31.13 -19.15 18.75
CA ASN A 93 31.84 -18.35 17.77
C ASN A 93 31.47 -18.95 16.43
N GLU A 94 30.54 -18.34 15.69
CA GLU A 94 30.07 -18.84 14.39
C GLU A 94 31.23 -19.08 13.40
N ALA A 95 32.39 -18.44 13.62
CA ALA A 95 33.62 -18.66 12.88
C ALA A 95 34.28 -20.04 13.06
N GLU A 96 33.97 -20.79 14.14
CA GLU A 96 34.51 -22.14 14.40
C GLU A 96 33.57 -23.26 13.89
N ALA A 97 32.35 -22.93 13.45
CA ALA A 97 31.33 -23.89 13.05
C ALA A 97 31.43 -24.38 11.58
N THR A 98 32.40 -23.88 10.80
CA THR A 98 32.71 -24.39 9.45
C THR A 98 33.87 -25.37 9.48
N ILE A 99 33.59 -26.65 9.77
CA ILE A 99 34.37 -27.82 9.32
C ILE A 99 33.37 -28.87 8.81
#